data_AF-A0A4P9YA53-F1
#
_entry.id   AF-A0A4P9YA53-F1
#
_cell.length_a   1.000
_cell.length_b   1.000
_cell.length_c   1.000
_cell.angle_alpha   90.00
_cell.angle_beta   90.00
_cell.angle_gamma   90.00
#
_symmetry.space_group_name_H-M   'P 1'
#
loop_
_entity.id
_entity.type
_entity.pdbx_description
1 polymer ?
#
loop_
_entity_poly.entity_id
_entity_poly.type
_entity_poly.pdbx_seq_one_letter_code
_entity_poly.pdbx_strand_id
1 'polypeptide(L)'
;MKRVKSVLAAIQSESVEQARMRFGVISLVDPGFMTRMGVHFGLFLGALTGQGTPEQIAYWMGKGAFTLNGMIGCFAMTELGHGSNVAGLETLAVFDEENDEFVIHTPTLTATKFWIGGAGQSATHSAVFARMIVKGKCYGVKSFIVPLRDPSDFSLLPGISIGDLGPKMGRNAIDNGWIRFTHVRIPRSNMLMKHTKVSREGVVTEPPLQQLAYGALILGRVTMIMDSADIAKKALTIAIRYSAIRRQFALQPGEIEKKILDYATHQYRLMPLLATTFAMNFAGLEVTKIYDSLVAKLDSIKPSDPKIGKVLDSLKETHATAAGLKAFCTWTTLNIIEQSRQALGGHGYSSYAGLASLYQDFAVQCTWEGDNTVLTLQLG
;
A
#
# COMPACT_ATOMS: atom_id res chain seq x y z
N MET A 1 -9.48 -12.07 14.95
CA MET A 1 -10.78 -12.39 14.30
C MET A 1 -11.94 -11.44 14.66
N LYS A 2 -12.21 -11.10 15.93
CA LYS A 2 -13.36 -10.23 16.29
C LYS A 2 -13.38 -8.86 15.58
N ARG A 3 -12.23 -8.16 15.53
CA ARG A 3 -12.08 -6.88 14.80
C ARG A 3 -12.36 -7.02 13.30
N VAL A 4 -11.78 -8.05 12.66
CA VAL A 4 -11.99 -8.36 11.22
C VAL A 4 -13.46 -8.59 10.93
N LYS A 5 -14.14 -9.46 11.69
CA LYS A 5 -15.57 -9.75 11.50
C LYS A 5 -16.45 -8.50 11.63
N SER A 6 -16.17 -7.64 12.61
CA SER A 6 -16.91 -6.39 12.81
C SER A 6 -16.75 -5.42 11.65
N VAL A 7 -15.54 -5.27 11.10
CA VAL A 7 -15.31 -4.40 9.95
C VAL A 7 -15.92 -5.01 8.69
N LEU A 8 -15.77 -6.32 8.49
CA LEU A 8 -16.35 -7.03 7.35
C LEU A 8 -17.88 -6.86 7.28
N ALA A 9 -18.57 -7.00 8.41
CA ALA A 9 -20.02 -6.79 8.48
C ALA A 9 -20.41 -5.36 8.06
N ALA A 10 -19.65 -4.35 8.50
CA ALA A 10 -19.91 -2.96 8.15
C ALA A 10 -19.69 -2.68 6.66
N ILE A 11 -18.53 -3.08 6.09
CA ILE A 11 -18.19 -2.79 4.68
C ILE A 11 -19.11 -3.49 3.67
N GLN A 12 -19.79 -4.57 4.08
CA GLN A 12 -20.77 -5.26 3.24
C GLN A 12 -22.11 -4.53 3.16
N SER A 13 -22.42 -3.70 4.16
CA SER A 13 -23.69 -2.94 4.24
C SER A 13 -23.57 -1.47 3.87
N GLU A 14 -22.35 -0.95 3.79
CA GLU A 14 -22.08 0.48 3.65
C GLU A 14 -21.73 0.88 2.21
N SER A 15 -21.89 2.17 1.90
CA SER A 15 -21.39 2.69 0.63
C SER A 15 -19.86 2.64 0.58
N VAL A 16 -19.29 2.65 -0.63
CA VAL A 16 -17.83 2.69 -0.83
C VAL A 16 -17.21 3.91 -0.14
N GLU A 17 -17.90 5.05 -0.14
CA GLU A 17 -17.47 6.27 0.54
C GLU A 17 -17.43 6.10 2.07
N GLN A 18 -18.48 5.51 2.65
CA GLN A 18 -18.51 5.21 4.08
C GLN A 18 -17.42 4.22 4.48
N ALA A 19 -17.20 3.17 3.68
CA ALA A 19 -16.12 2.22 3.90
C ALA A 19 -14.73 2.89 3.86
N ARG A 20 -14.50 3.81 2.90
CA ARG A 20 -13.26 4.60 2.82
C ARG A 20 -13.06 5.47 4.06
N MET A 21 -14.09 6.21 4.49
CA MET A 21 -14.03 7.03 5.71
C MET A 21 -13.74 6.17 6.95
N ARG A 22 -14.40 5.02 7.07
CA ARG A 22 -14.17 4.06 8.15
C ARG A 22 -12.71 3.60 8.19
N PHE A 23 -12.15 3.22 7.05
CA PHE A 23 -10.73 2.84 6.99
C PHE A 23 -9.79 3.99 7.36
N GLY A 24 -10.08 5.22 6.94
CA GLY A 24 -9.31 6.41 7.34
C GLY A 24 -9.31 6.63 8.86
N VAL A 25 -10.49 6.54 9.49
CA VAL A 25 -10.63 6.68 10.96
C VAL A 25 -9.90 5.54 11.70
N ILE A 26 -9.99 4.31 11.21
CA ILE A 26 -9.25 3.17 11.80
C ILE A 26 -7.74 3.40 11.65
N SER A 27 -7.26 3.88 10.48
CA SER A 27 -5.84 4.16 10.23
C SER A 27 -5.23 5.12 11.26
N LEU A 28 -6.01 6.12 11.69
CA LEU A 28 -5.58 7.09 12.70
C LEU A 28 -5.29 6.47 14.08
N VAL A 29 -5.91 5.34 14.43
CA VAL A 29 -5.83 4.75 15.78
C VAL A 29 -5.16 3.38 15.82
N ASP A 30 -5.29 2.60 14.75
CA ASP A 30 -4.74 1.24 14.61
C ASP A 30 -4.25 1.03 13.16
N PRO A 31 -3.15 1.70 12.76
CA PRO A 31 -2.62 1.61 11.41
C PRO A 31 -2.14 0.19 11.06
N GLY A 32 -1.70 -0.58 12.05
CA GLY A 32 -1.32 -1.98 11.85
C GLY A 32 -2.51 -2.85 11.43
N PHE A 33 -3.64 -2.75 12.13
CA PHE A 33 -4.86 -3.44 11.76
C PHE A 33 -5.42 -2.95 10.42
N MET A 34 -5.43 -1.64 10.18
CA MET A 34 -5.84 -1.08 8.88
C MET A 34 -5.03 -1.69 7.75
N THR A 35 -3.69 -1.71 7.86
CA THR A 35 -2.83 -2.27 6.81
C THR A 35 -3.12 -3.75 6.58
N ARG A 36 -3.32 -4.54 7.64
CA ARG A 36 -3.64 -5.97 7.50
C ARG A 36 -4.90 -6.20 6.67
N MET A 37 -5.91 -5.34 6.83
CA MET A 37 -7.11 -5.34 5.98
C MET A 37 -6.83 -4.78 4.58
N GLY A 38 -6.07 -3.70 4.50
CA GLY A 38 -5.72 -3.00 3.26
C GLY A 38 -4.90 -3.85 2.29
N VAL A 39 -4.09 -4.78 2.77
CA VAL A 39 -3.38 -5.72 1.87
C VAL A 39 -4.37 -6.58 1.09
N HIS A 40 -5.47 -6.99 1.69
CA HIS A 40 -6.52 -7.70 0.97
C HIS A 40 -7.41 -6.75 0.16
N PHE A 41 -8.11 -5.83 0.82
CA PHE A 41 -9.14 -5.00 0.20
C PHE A 41 -8.59 -3.94 -0.75
N GLY A 42 -7.38 -3.43 -0.48
CA GLY A 42 -6.70 -2.45 -1.32
C GLY A 42 -5.85 -3.13 -2.38
N LEU A 43 -4.83 -3.89 -1.95
CA LEU A 43 -3.81 -4.40 -2.88
C LEU A 43 -4.27 -5.64 -3.66
N PHE A 44 -4.73 -6.69 -2.98
CA PHE A 44 -5.14 -7.93 -3.65
C PHE A 44 -6.37 -7.72 -4.52
N LEU A 45 -7.45 -7.13 -3.99
CA LEU A 45 -8.64 -6.80 -4.79
C LEU A 45 -8.32 -5.75 -5.86
N GLY A 46 -7.45 -4.79 -5.58
CA GLY A 46 -6.99 -3.81 -6.58
C GLY A 46 -6.21 -4.44 -7.74
N ALA A 47 -5.40 -5.48 -7.48
CA ALA A 47 -4.77 -6.26 -8.53
C ALA A 47 -5.82 -6.98 -9.39
N LEU A 48 -6.79 -7.64 -8.75
CA LEU A 48 -7.89 -8.33 -9.45
C LEU A 48 -8.70 -7.38 -10.33
N THR A 49 -9.19 -6.27 -9.80
CA THR A 49 -10.05 -5.33 -10.54
C THR A 49 -9.27 -4.49 -11.55
N GLY A 50 -8.01 -4.17 -11.24
CA GLY A 50 -7.13 -3.39 -12.09
C GLY A 50 -6.59 -4.17 -13.28
N GLN A 51 -6.30 -5.47 -13.10
CA GLN A 51 -5.57 -6.28 -14.10
C GLN A 51 -6.34 -7.49 -14.62
N GLY A 52 -7.43 -7.90 -13.96
CA GLY A 52 -8.27 -9.02 -14.40
C GLY A 52 -9.31 -8.62 -15.45
N THR A 53 -9.69 -9.57 -16.29
CA THR A 53 -10.88 -9.39 -17.17
C THR A 53 -12.16 -9.41 -16.33
N PRO A 54 -13.31 -8.90 -16.84
CA PRO A 54 -14.58 -8.98 -16.13
C PRO A 54 -14.95 -10.38 -15.66
N GLU A 55 -14.64 -11.40 -16.47
CA GLU A 55 -14.90 -12.82 -16.16
C GLU A 55 -14.00 -13.31 -15.01
N GLN A 56 -12.72 -12.92 -15.03
CA GLN A 56 -11.79 -13.26 -13.95
C GLN A 56 -12.20 -12.59 -12.64
N ILE A 57 -12.60 -11.32 -12.69
CA ILE A 57 -13.10 -10.59 -11.52
C ILE A 57 -14.33 -11.31 -10.97
N ALA A 58 -15.33 -11.59 -11.80
CA ALA A 58 -16.54 -12.29 -11.37
C ALA A 58 -16.24 -13.67 -10.77
N TYR A 59 -15.31 -14.43 -11.36
CA TYR A 59 -14.89 -15.73 -10.84
C TYR A 59 -14.31 -15.61 -9.42
N TRP A 60 -13.31 -14.75 -9.20
CA TRP A 60 -12.68 -14.60 -7.89
C TRP A 60 -13.62 -14.01 -6.83
N MET A 61 -14.49 -13.08 -7.22
CA MET A 61 -15.53 -12.56 -6.32
C MET A 61 -16.52 -13.66 -5.92
N GLY A 62 -16.94 -14.50 -6.88
CA GLY A 62 -17.79 -15.67 -6.62
C GLY A 62 -17.13 -16.73 -5.73
N LYS A 63 -15.78 -16.81 -5.74
CA LYS A 63 -14.99 -17.64 -4.82
C LYS A 63 -14.80 -17.03 -3.42
N GLY A 64 -15.42 -15.90 -3.14
CA GLY A 64 -15.41 -15.28 -1.81
C GLY A 64 -14.30 -14.26 -1.60
N ALA A 65 -13.64 -13.76 -2.66
CA ALA A 65 -12.62 -12.72 -2.54
C ALA A 65 -13.16 -11.49 -1.79
N PHE A 66 -14.33 -10.96 -2.14
CA PHE A 66 -14.88 -9.78 -1.47
C PHE A 66 -15.42 -10.08 -0.06
N THR A 67 -15.98 -11.27 0.15
CA THR A 67 -16.66 -11.64 1.40
C THR A 67 -15.73 -12.27 2.44
N LEU A 68 -14.45 -12.46 2.12
CA LEU A 68 -13.47 -13.19 2.92
C LEU A 68 -13.93 -14.62 3.27
N ASN A 69 -14.76 -15.23 2.43
CA ASN A 69 -15.29 -16.57 2.67
C ASN A 69 -14.40 -17.62 1.99
N GLY A 70 -13.48 -18.21 2.75
CA GLY A 70 -12.51 -19.18 2.22
C GLY A 70 -11.41 -18.56 1.33
N MET A 71 -11.42 -17.24 1.16
CA MET A 71 -10.40 -16.52 0.39
C MET A 71 -9.97 -15.26 1.12
N ILE A 72 -8.73 -15.29 1.63
CA ILE A 72 -7.98 -14.12 2.08
C ILE A 72 -6.75 -14.00 1.18
N GLY A 73 -6.60 -12.82 0.58
CA GLY A 73 -5.58 -12.52 -0.41
C GLY A 73 -4.47 -11.62 0.11
N CYS A 74 -3.23 -11.84 -0.33
CA CYS A 74 -2.10 -10.93 -0.14
C CYS A 74 -1.46 -10.51 -1.48
N PHE A 75 -0.52 -9.56 -1.43
CA PHE A 75 0.10 -8.96 -2.61
C PHE A 75 1.60 -9.23 -2.66
N ALA A 76 2.03 -10.21 -3.45
CA ALA A 76 3.40 -10.69 -3.51
C ALA A 76 4.18 -10.08 -4.68
N MET A 77 4.57 -8.82 -4.52
CA MET A 77 5.41 -8.11 -5.48
C MET A 77 6.89 -8.15 -5.10
N THR A 78 7.22 -7.48 -3.99
CA THR A 78 8.59 -7.29 -3.50
C THR A 78 9.31 -8.61 -3.28
N GLU A 79 10.58 -8.62 -3.65
CA GLU A 79 11.54 -9.70 -3.42
C GLU A 79 12.67 -9.21 -2.53
N LEU A 80 13.39 -10.15 -1.90
CA LEU A 80 14.54 -9.84 -1.07
C LEU A 80 15.60 -9.03 -1.82
N GLY A 81 15.82 -9.33 -3.11
CA GLY A 81 16.76 -8.59 -3.97
C GLY A 81 16.18 -7.35 -4.65
N HIS A 82 14.85 -7.22 -4.73
CA HIS A 82 14.20 -6.24 -5.60
C HIS A 82 12.95 -5.61 -4.95
N GLY A 83 13.07 -4.33 -4.59
CA GLY A 83 11.97 -3.46 -4.15
C GLY A 83 11.59 -2.44 -5.21
N SER A 84 12.36 -1.35 -5.32
CA SER A 84 12.08 -0.24 -6.23
C SER A 84 12.17 -0.65 -7.72
N ASN A 85 13.14 -1.49 -8.09
CA ASN A 85 13.30 -1.98 -9.45
C ASN A 85 12.43 -3.22 -9.71
N VAL A 86 11.12 -3.02 -9.81
CA VAL A 86 10.13 -4.09 -10.08
C VAL A 86 10.38 -4.78 -11.43
N ALA A 87 10.91 -4.07 -12.43
CA ALA A 87 11.26 -4.69 -13.71
C ALA A 87 12.35 -5.78 -13.58
N GLY A 88 13.17 -5.69 -12.52
CA GLY A 88 14.25 -6.62 -12.21
C GLY A 88 13.86 -7.85 -11.37
N LEU A 89 12.58 -8.01 -10.99
CA LEU A 89 12.14 -9.19 -10.22
C LEU A 89 12.62 -10.50 -10.86
N GLU A 90 12.94 -11.49 -10.03
CA GLU A 90 13.57 -12.74 -10.42
C GLU A 90 12.59 -13.92 -10.44
N THR A 91 11.46 -13.85 -9.71
CA THR A 91 10.42 -14.90 -9.73
C THR A 91 9.93 -15.14 -11.16
N LEU A 92 9.85 -16.40 -11.57
CA LEU A 92 9.48 -16.81 -12.92
C LEU A 92 8.04 -17.33 -12.97
N ALA A 93 7.37 -17.08 -14.09
CA ALA A 93 6.11 -17.71 -14.48
C ALA A 93 6.27 -18.25 -15.91
N VAL A 94 6.64 -19.54 -16.02
CA VAL A 94 6.89 -20.19 -17.31
C VAL A 94 5.61 -20.84 -17.81
N PHE A 95 5.17 -20.50 -19.02
CA PHE A 95 3.98 -21.09 -19.62
C PHE A 95 4.27 -22.50 -20.15
N ASP A 96 3.43 -23.45 -19.75
CA ASP A 96 3.42 -24.84 -20.17
C ASP A 96 2.21 -25.08 -21.08
N GLU A 97 2.46 -25.10 -22.39
CA GLU A 97 1.43 -25.25 -23.44
C GLU A 97 0.72 -26.61 -23.38
N GLU A 98 1.42 -27.66 -22.96
CA GLU A 98 0.86 -29.02 -22.92
C GLU A 98 -0.26 -29.12 -21.89
N ASN A 99 -0.05 -28.50 -20.72
CA ASN A 99 -0.96 -28.58 -19.59
C ASN A 99 -1.92 -27.38 -19.48
N ASP A 100 -1.77 -26.35 -20.31
CA ASP A 100 -2.48 -25.05 -20.21
C ASP A 100 -2.28 -24.38 -18.83
N GLU A 101 -1.03 -24.36 -18.36
CA GLU A 101 -0.65 -23.92 -17.01
C GLU A 101 0.54 -22.93 -17.03
N PHE A 102 0.68 -22.15 -15.95
CA PHE A 102 1.93 -21.48 -15.61
C PHE A 102 2.62 -22.21 -14.46
N VAL A 103 3.94 -22.34 -14.57
CA VAL A 103 4.83 -22.84 -13.52
C VAL A 103 5.50 -21.65 -12.84
N ILE A 104 5.10 -21.38 -11.59
CA ILE A 104 5.66 -20.33 -10.75
C ILE A 104 6.87 -20.84 -9.98
N HIS A 105 8.00 -20.15 -10.09
CA HIS A 105 9.23 -20.59 -9.45
C HIS A 105 10.10 -19.43 -8.94
N THR A 106 10.67 -19.63 -7.75
CA THR A 106 11.66 -18.76 -7.10
C THR A 106 13.06 -19.34 -7.34
N PRO A 107 13.83 -18.85 -8.33
CA PRO A 107 15.08 -19.48 -8.77
C PRO A 107 16.25 -19.28 -7.79
N THR A 108 16.23 -18.20 -7.02
CA THR A 108 17.33 -17.78 -6.13
C THR A 108 16.78 -17.40 -4.76
N LEU A 109 17.67 -17.24 -3.77
CA LEU A 109 17.26 -16.73 -2.46
C LEU A 109 16.80 -15.27 -2.56
N THR A 110 17.45 -14.46 -3.40
CA THR A 110 17.10 -13.05 -3.64
C THR A 110 15.72 -12.89 -4.28
N ALA A 111 15.27 -13.88 -5.06
CA ALA A 111 13.92 -13.95 -5.61
C ALA A 111 12.81 -14.28 -4.59
N THR A 112 13.17 -14.58 -3.33
CA THR A 112 12.17 -14.85 -2.28
C THR A 112 11.27 -13.63 -2.12
N LYS A 113 9.94 -13.83 -2.25
CA LYS A 113 8.99 -12.74 -1.98
C LYS A 113 9.14 -12.32 -0.54
N PHE A 114 9.19 -11.02 -0.29
CA PHE A 114 9.60 -10.47 1.01
C PHE A 114 8.76 -9.25 1.37
N TRP A 115 8.45 -9.09 2.66
CA TRP A 115 7.50 -8.09 3.19
C TRP A 115 6.05 -8.29 2.73
N ILE A 116 5.62 -9.54 2.51
CA ILE A 116 4.27 -9.81 2.02
C ILE A 116 3.30 -9.81 3.19
N GLY A 117 2.64 -8.67 3.41
CA GLY A 117 1.62 -8.52 4.46
C GLY A 117 0.54 -9.61 4.36
N GLY A 118 0.22 -10.25 5.48
CA GLY A 118 -0.78 -11.33 5.52
C GLY A 118 -0.26 -12.70 5.10
N ALA A 119 0.89 -12.81 4.41
CA ALA A 119 1.40 -14.11 3.97
C ALA A 119 1.81 -14.99 5.14
N GLY A 120 2.36 -14.41 6.21
CA GLY A 120 2.89 -15.17 7.35
C GLY A 120 1.84 -16.13 7.93
N GLN A 121 0.62 -15.64 8.21
CA GLN A 121 -0.37 -16.39 8.98
C GLN A 121 -1.82 -16.20 8.52
N SER A 122 -2.12 -15.41 7.48
CA SER A 122 -3.51 -15.04 7.14
C SER A 122 -3.96 -15.41 5.73
N ALA A 123 -3.07 -15.30 4.74
CA ALA A 123 -3.44 -15.37 3.34
C ALA A 123 -3.55 -16.81 2.85
N THR A 124 -4.68 -17.10 2.20
CA THR A 124 -4.93 -18.33 1.44
C THR A 124 -4.50 -18.22 -0.02
N HIS A 125 -4.43 -16.99 -0.56
CA HIS A 125 -4.14 -16.71 -1.96
C HIS A 125 -3.22 -15.50 -2.06
N SER A 126 -2.50 -15.38 -3.16
CA SER A 126 -1.67 -14.20 -3.45
C SER A 126 -1.77 -13.74 -4.88
N ALA A 127 -1.78 -12.42 -5.09
CA ALA A 127 -1.42 -11.83 -6.37
C ALA A 127 0.11 -11.77 -6.47
N VAL A 128 0.70 -12.73 -7.17
CA VAL A 128 2.14 -12.89 -7.35
C VAL A 128 2.60 -12.17 -8.61
N PHE A 129 3.62 -11.32 -8.47
CA PHE A 129 4.27 -10.68 -9.61
C PHE A 129 5.49 -11.48 -10.03
N ALA A 130 5.52 -11.92 -11.28
CA ALA A 130 6.58 -12.79 -11.80
C ALA A 130 6.89 -12.45 -13.26
N ARG A 131 8.13 -12.71 -13.69
CA ARG A 131 8.55 -12.60 -15.09
C ARG A 131 7.91 -13.70 -15.90
N MET A 132 7.01 -13.31 -16.80
CA MET A 132 6.32 -14.23 -17.68
C MET A 132 7.25 -14.69 -18.80
N ILE A 133 7.40 -16.01 -18.94
CA ILE A 133 8.19 -16.63 -20.00
C ILE A 133 7.26 -17.50 -20.85
N VAL A 134 7.22 -17.26 -22.15
CA VAL A 134 6.43 -18.04 -23.12
C VAL A 134 7.35 -18.38 -24.29
N LYS A 135 7.44 -19.66 -24.68
CA LYS A 135 8.33 -20.13 -25.76
C LYS A 135 9.78 -19.62 -25.63
N GLY A 136 10.31 -19.64 -24.40
CA GLY A 136 11.66 -19.15 -24.07
C GLY A 136 11.84 -17.63 -24.09
N LYS A 137 10.84 -16.85 -24.49
CA LYS A 137 10.89 -15.38 -24.50
C LYS A 137 10.29 -14.81 -23.21
N CYS A 138 11.01 -13.88 -22.58
CA CYS A 138 10.54 -13.12 -21.42
C CYS A 138 9.70 -11.92 -21.86
N TYR A 139 8.48 -11.81 -21.35
CA TYR A 139 7.52 -10.72 -21.60
C TYR A 139 7.41 -9.76 -20.40
N GLY A 140 8.42 -9.74 -19.54
CA GLY A 140 8.48 -8.89 -18.35
C GLY A 140 7.54 -9.35 -17.24
N VAL A 141 7.38 -8.51 -16.22
CA VAL A 141 6.59 -8.83 -15.03
C VAL A 141 5.10 -8.77 -15.32
N LYS A 142 4.37 -9.79 -14.86
CA LYS A 142 2.91 -9.94 -14.94
C LYS A 142 2.37 -10.45 -13.59
N SER A 143 1.06 -10.36 -13.39
CA SER A 143 0.41 -10.76 -12.14
C SER A 143 -0.40 -12.06 -12.29
N PHE A 144 -0.29 -12.91 -11.28
CA PHE A 144 -0.87 -14.25 -11.25
C PHE A 144 -1.52 -14.50 -9.90
N ILE A 145 -2.73 -15.07 -9.88
CA ILE A 145 -3.36 -15.52 -8.65
C ILE A 145 -2.86 -16.91 -8.30
N VAL A 146 -2.12 -17.03 -7.20
CA VAL A 146 -1.54 -18.28 -6.73
C VAL A 146 -2.20 -18.65 -5.40
N PRO A 147 -2.93 -19.78 -5.32
CA PRO A 147 -3.34 -20.36 -4.06
C PRO A 147 -2.11 -20.69 -3.22
N LEU A 148 -2.09 -20.27 -1.95
CA LEU A 148 -0.99 -20.48 -1.01
C LEU A 148 -1.28 -21.59 0.00
N ARG A 149 -2.53 -21.66 0.46
CA ARG A 149 -2.98 -22.56 1.52
C ARG A 149 -4.30 -23.20 1.16
N ASP A 150 -4.52 -24.42 1.63
CA ASP A 150 -5.84 -25.04 1.60
C ASP A 150 -6.78 -24.26 2.56
N PRO A 151 -7.92 -23.72 2.11
CA PRO A 151 -8.82 -22.97 2.98
C PRO A 151 -9.48 -23.79 4.10
N SER A 152 -9.50 -25.11 4.00
CA SER A 152 -10.16 -26.01 4.96
C SER A 152 -9.32 -26.27 6.22
N ASP A 153 -8.01 -26.47 6.06
CA ASP A 153 -7.09 -26.79 7.15
C ASP A 153 -5.91 -25.80 7.30
N PHE A 154 -5.80 -24.85 6.37
CA PHE A 154 -4.79 -23.80 6.32
C PHE A 154 -3.34 -24.30 6.11
N SER A 155 -3.16 -25.56 5.73
CA SER A 155 -1.88 -26.14 5.33
C SER A 155 -1.34 -25.47 4.06
N LEU A 156 -0.01 -25.42 3.92
CA LEU A 156 0.62 -24.90 2.71
C LEU A 156 0.42 -25.87 1.56
N LEU A 157 0.06 -25.36 0.38
CA LEU A 157 -0.06 -26.19 -0.82
C LEU A 157 1.32 -26.66 -1.31
N PRO A 158 1.40 -27.78 -2.05
CA PRO A 158 2.66 -28.34 -2.53
C PRO A 158 3.52 -27.32 -3.29
N GLY A 159 4.83 -27.34 -3.00
CA GLY A 159 5.80 -26.43 -3.62
C GLY A 159 5.81 -25.01 -3.03
N ILE A 160 4.97 -24.71 -2.03
CA ILE A 160 4.92 -23.40 -1.39
C ILE A 160 5.61 -23.45 -0.02
N SER A 161 6.55 -22.53 0.19
CA SER A 161 7.19 -22.33 1.50
C SER A 161 6.94 -20.91 1.97
N ILE A 162 6.44 -20.77 3.20
CA ILE A 162 6.12 -19.49 3.82
C ILE A 162 6.63 -19.47 5.25
N GLY A 163 7.13 -18.32 5.69
CA GLY A 163 7.39 -18.05 7.10
C GLY A 163 7.08 -16.60 7.47
N ASP A 164 6.96 -16.36 8.76
CA ASP A 164 6.82 -15.00 9.32
C ASP A 164 8.20 -14.32 9.34
N LEU A 165 8.23 -13.02 9.05
CA LEU A 165 9.43 -12.19 9.18
C LEU A 165 9.70 -11.78 10.63
N GLY A 166 8.69 -11.85 11.49
CA GLY A 166 8.80 -11.57 12.92
C GLY A 166 8.70 -10.08 13.27
N PRO A 167 9.42 -9.64 14.32
CA PRO A 167 9.35 -8.29 14.83
C PRO A 167 9.75 -7.23 13.80
N LYS A 168 9.00 -6.13 13.78
CA LYS A 168 9.22 -4.94 12.96
C LYS A 168 9.36 -3.72 13.87
N MET A 169 9.91 -2.63 13.34
CA MET A 169 9.96 -1.33 14.01
C MET A 169 8.57 -0.89 14.50
N GLY A 170 7.55 -1.08 13.67
CA GLY A 170 6.14 -0.79 13.95
C GLY A 170 5.23 -1.71 13.14
N ARG A 171 3.92 -1.46 13.23
CA ARG A 171 2.84 -2.22 12.57
C ARG A 171 2.92 -3.73 12.81
N ASN A 172 3.27 -4.13 14.03
CA ASN A 172 3.43 -5.54 14.41
C ASN A 172 2.12 -6.35 14.36
N ALA A 173 0.96 -5.71 14.22
CA ALA A 173 -0.31 -6.39 13.93
C ALA A 173 -0.36 -7.05 12.54
N ILE A 174 0.55 -6.68 11.63
CA ILE A 174 0.67 -7.27 10.30
C ILE A 174 1.67 -8.43 10.33
N ASP A 175 1.18 -9.61 9.95
CA ASP A 175 1.93 -10.84 9.73
C ASP A 175 2.61 -10.83 8.36
N ASN A 176 3.63 -9.97 8.23
CA ASN A 176 4.45 -9.91 7.02
C ASN A 176 5.24 -11.21 6.88
N GLY A 177 5.07 -11.90 5.76
CA GLY A 177 5.78 -13.14 5.50
C GLY A 177 6.74 -13.04 4.33
N TRP A 178 7.56 -14.08 4.22
CA TRP A 178 8.29 -14.40 3.00
C TRP A 178 7.63 -15.58 2.29
N ILE A 179 7.78 -15.67 0.96
CA ILE A 179 7.20 -16.76 0.15
C ILE A 179 8.24 -17.25 -0.87
N ARG A 180 8.40 -18.56 -0.97
CA ARG A 180 9.15 -19.23 -2.04
C ARG A 180 8.25 -20.23 -2.77
N PHE A 181 8.40 -20.27 -4.09
CA PHE A 181 7.68 -21.18 -4.98
C PHE A 181 8.64 -22.17 -5.62
N THR A 182 8.37 -23.46 -5.49
CA THR A 182 9.11 -24.55 -6.13
C THR A 182 8.22 -25.22 -7.15
N HIS A 183 8.32 -24.76 -8.41
CA HIS A 183 7.58 -25.28 -9.56
C HIS A 183 6.06 -25.41 -9.32
N VAL A 184 5.46 -24.39 -8.73
CA VAL A 184 4.03 -24.37 -8.39
C VAL A 184 3.21 -24.18 -9.67
N ARG A 185 2.32 -25.12 -9.96
CA ARG A 185 1.47 -25.10 -11.16
C ARG A 185 0.15 -24.39 -10.88
N ILE A 186 -0.23 -23.48 -11.76
CA ILE A 186 -1.52 -22.80 -11.75
C ILE A 186 -2.14 -22.82 -13.15
N PRO A 187 -3.48 -22.87 -13.29
CA PRO A 187 -4.11 -22.74 -14.59
C PRO A 187 -3.72 -21.45 -15.31
N ARG A 188 -3.65 -21.48 -16.65
CA ARG A 188 -3.37 -20.27 -17.46
C ARG A 188 -4.30 -19.12 -17.10
N SER A 189 -5.57 -19.41 -16.80
CA SER A 189 -6.60 -18.45 -16.41
C SER A 189 -6.35 -17.73 -15.09
N ASN A 190 -5.38 -18.15 -14.27
CA ASN A 190 -4.98 -17.46 -13.06
C ASN A 190 -4.06 -16.24 -13.33
N MET A 191 -3.46 -16.12 -14.52
CA MET A 191 -2.81 -14.88 -14.95
C MET A 191 -3.87 -13.80 -15.17
N LEU A 192 -3.71 -12.60 -14.64
CA LEU A 192 -4.67 -11.51 -14.85
C LEU A 192 -4.48 -10.87 -16.24
N MET A 193 -5.49 -11.00 -17.11
CA MET A 193 -5.34 -10.81 -18.57
C MET A 193 -6.08 -9.60 -19.16
N LYS A 194 -6.40 -8.57 -18.36
CA LYS A 194 -7.04 -7.34 -18.88
C LYS A 194 -6.18 -6.66 -19.95
N HIS A 195 -4.87 -6.60 -19.71
CA HIS A 195 -3.92 -5.93 -20.58
C HIS A 195 -3.14 -6.92 -21.43
N THR A 196 -2.28 -7.74 -20.82
CA THR A 196 -1.54 -8.77 -21.56
C THR A 196 -2.30 -10.09 -21.58
N LYS A 197 -2.47 -10.68 -22.76
CA LYS A 197 -3.18 -11.96 -22.93
C LYS A 197 -2.22 -13.04 -23.40
N VAL A 198 -2.47 -14.27 -22.95
CA VAL A 198 -1.77 -15.47 -23.45
C VAL A 198 -2.84 -16.47 -23.90
N SER A 199 -2.80 -16.85 -25.18
CA SER A 199 -3.66 -17.92 -25.71
C SER A 199 -3.17 -19.29 -25.25
N ARG A 200 -3.99 -20.32 -25.44
CA ARG A 200 -3.61 -21.71 -25.12
C ARG A 200 -2.40 -22.18 -25.92
N GLU A 201 -2.24 -21.68 -27.15
CA GLU A 201 -1.14 -21.95 -28.08
C GLU A 201 0.09 -21.07 -27.82
N GLY A 202 0.16 -20.40 -26.65
CA GLY A 202 1.28 -19.57 -26.26
C GLY A 202 1.43 -18.28 -27.09
N VAL A 203 0.37 -17.80 -27.74
CA VAL A 203 0.39 -16.51 -28.44
C VAL A 203 0.17 -15.39 -27.44
N VAL A 204 1.15 -14.51 -27.29
CA VAL A 204 1.08 -13.36 -26.39
C VAL A 204 0.61 -12.12 -27.14
N THR A 205 -0.43 -11.46 -26.61
CA THR A 205 -0.93 -10.17 -27.14
C THR A 205 -0.74 -9.07 -26.10
N GLU A 206 -0.03 -8.00 -26.47
CA GLU A 206 0.24 -6.84 -25.61
C GLU A 206 -0.31 -5.55 -26.26
N PRO A 207 -1.43 -4.99 -25.76
CA PRO A 207 -1.91 -3.69 -26.23
C PRO A 207 -0.99 -2.56 -25.71
N PRO A 208 -1.01 -1.37 -26.36
CA PRO A 208 -0.17 -0.22 -25.99
C PRO A 208 -0.32 0.25 -24.53
N LEU A 209 -1.41 -0.13 -23.87
CA LEU A 209 -1.79 0.29 -22.52
C LEU A 209 -1.06 -0.46 -21.38
N GLN A 210 0.07 -1.11 -21.63
CA GLN A 210 0.81 -1.88 -20.62
C GLN A 210 1.22 -1.03 -19.40
N GLN A 211 1.41 0.28 -19.57
CA GLN A 211 1.74 1.22 -18.49
C GLN A 211 0.63 1.36 -17.43
N LEU A 212 -0.59 0.89 -17.69
CA LEU A 212 -1.69 0.86 -16.72
C LEU A 212 -1.48 -0.13 -15.58
N ALA A 213 -0.57 -1.10 -15.72
CA ALA A 213 -0.30 -2.12 -14.70
C ALA A 213 0.13 -1.54 -13.33
N TYR A 214 0.58 -0.28 -13.29
CA TYR A 214 0.98 0.43 -12.07
C TYR A 214 -0.14 1.29 -11.45
N GLY A 215 -1.36 1.28 -11.99
CA GLY A 215 -2.46 2.13 -11.52
C GLY A 215 -2.78 1.97 -10.02
N ALA A 216 -2.67 0.74 -9.49
CA ALA A 216 -2.89 0.46 -8.07
C ALA A 216 -1.90 1.19 -7.14
N LEU A 217 -0.64 1.39 -7.59
CA LEU A 217 0.37 2.10 -6.81
C LEU A 217 0.12 3.61 -6.78
N ILE A 218 -0.51 4.17 -7.82
CA ILE A 218 -0.89 5.60 -7.83
C ILE A 218 -1.93 5.85 -6.74
N LEU A 219 -2.98 5.02 -6.66
CA LEU A 219 -4.00 5.13 -5.61
C LEU A 219 -3.41 5.07 -4.20
N GLY A 220 -2.47 4.14 -3.98
CA GLY A 220 -1.73 4.04 -2.71
C GLY A 220 -1.05 5.36 -2.36
N ARG A 221 -0.26 5.92 -3.28
CA ARG A 221 0.46 7.19 -3.07
C ARG A 221 -0.46 8.37 -2.82
N VAL A 222 -1.56 8.48 -3.56
CA VAL A 222 -2.57 9.53 -3.34
C VAL A 222 -3.16 9.44 -1.93
N THR A 223 -3.50 8.22 -1.50
CA THR A 223 -4.02 7.97 -0.14
C THR A 223 -2.99 8.34 0.93
N MET A 224 -1.71 8.02 0.71
CA MET A 224 -0.64 8.33 1.66
C MET A 224 -0.41 9.83 1.88
N ILE A 225 -0.73 10.69 0.90
CA ILE A 225 -0.68 12.15 1.06
C ILE A 225 -1.74 12.59 2.07
N MET A 226 -2.97 12.08 1.96
CA MET A 226 -4.04 12.33 2.92
C MET A 226 -3.71 11.77 4.31
N ASP A 227 -3.23 10.51 4.38
CA ASP A 227 -2.80 9.89 5.63
C ASP A 227 -1.72 10.72 6.33
N SER A 228 -0.77 11.29 5.56
CA SER A 228 0.30 12.13 6.09
C SER A 228 -0.28 13.36 6.80
N ALA A 229 -1.26 14.03 6.18
CA ALA A 229 -1.93 15.17 6.78
C ALA A 229 -2.71 14.78 8.04
N ASP A 230 -3.45 13.68 8.02
CA ASP A 230 -4.27 13.23 9.14
C ASP A 230 -3.44 12.81 10.36
N ILE A 231 -2.33 12.12 10.13
CA ILE A 231 -1.39 11.74 11.20
C ILE A 231 -0.66 12.96 11.76
N ALA A 232 -0.28 13.92 10.90
CA ALA A 232 0.31 15.19 11.33
C ALA A 232 -0.65 16.00 12.20
N LYS A 233 -1.94 16.08 11.82
CA LYS A 233 -3.00 16.72 12.64
C LYS A 233 -3.09 16.07 14.02
N LYS A 234 -3.06 14.74 14.11
CA LYS A 234 -3.09 14.01 15.38
C LYS A 234 -1.90 14.37 16.26
N ALA A 235 -0.68 14.29 15.74
CA ALA A 235 0.54 14.58 16.49
C ALA A 235 0.58 16.03 16.99
N LEU A 236 0.30 16.99 16.11
CA LEU A 236 0.30 18.42 16.44
C LEU A 236 -0.82 18.78 17.40
N THR A 237 -2.00 18.17 17.29
CA THR A 237 -3.09 18.40 18.24
C THR A 237 -2.68 18.02 19.66
N ILE A 238 -1.99 16.87 19.83
CA ILE A 238 -1.45 16.44 21.12
C ILE A 238 -0.45 17.47 21.64
N ALA A 239 0.54 17.84 20.82
CA ALA A 239 1.60 18.76 21.23
C ALA A 239 1.09 20.17 21.54
N ILE A 240 0.23 20.74 20.70
CA ILE A 240 -0.29 22.10 20.88
C ILE A 240 -1.21 22.17 22.10
N ARG A 241 -2.10 21.19 22.29
CA ARG A 241 -2.97 21.14 23.49
C ARG A 241 -2.16 21.01 24.77
N TYR A 242 -1.15 20.12 24.79
CA TYR A 242 -0.23 20.01 25.92
C TYR A 242 0.48 21.35 26.19
N SER A 243 0.93 22.02 25.13
CA SER A 243 1.65 23.30 25.22
C SER A 243 0.78 24.45 25.76
N ALA A 244 -0.52 24.42 25.51
CA ALA A 244 -1.48 25.44 25.97
C ALA A 244 -1.78 25.37 27.48
N ILE A 245 -1.42 24.26 28.14
CA ILE A 245 -1.64 24.03 29.57
C ILE A 245 -0.34 23.87 30.37
N ARG A 246 0.71 23.30 29.76
CA ARG A 246 1.99 23.08 30.42
C ARG A 246 2.66 24.42 30.69
N ARG A 247 3.04 24.65 31.94
CA ARG A 247 3.84 25.80 32.38
C ARG A 247 5.26 25.36 32.71
N GLN A 248 6.24 26.18 32.35
CA GLN A 248 7.64 25.96 32.72
C GLN A 248 8.39 27.29 32.63
N PHE A 249 9.15 27.62 33.67
CA PHE A 249 9.87 28.88 33.88
C PHE A 249 8.93 30.09 34.08
N ALA A 250 9.43 31.08 34.80
CA ALA A 250 8.77 32.39 35.00
C ALA A 250 9.77 33.50 34.67
N LEU A 251 9.27 34.68 34.29
CA LEU A 251 10.14 35.83 34.01
C LEU A 251 10.64 36.46 35.32
N GLN A 252 9.81 36.42 36.37
CA GLN A 252 10.16 36.92 37.69
C GLN A 252 9.90 35.88 38.79
N PRO A 253 10.70 35.86 39.87
CA PRO A 253 10.43 35.03 41.03
C PRO A 253 9.05 35.34 41.64
N GLY A 254 8.28 34.30 41.96
CA GLY A 254 6.95 34.43 42.57
C GLY A 254 5.78 34.57 41.57
N GLU A 255 6.05 34.71 40.28
CA GLU A 255 5.01 34.64 39.24
C GLU A 255 4.58 33.19 38.98
N ILE A 256 3.33 33.01 38.53
CA ILE A 256 2.90 31.73 37.95
C ILE A 256 3.71 31.49 36.67
N GLU A 257 4.34 30.32 36.59
CA GLU A 257 5.13 29.92 35.43
C GLU A 257 4.37 30.12 34.11
N LYS A 258 5.06 30.58 33.07
CA LYS A 258 4.45 30.89 31.78
C LYS A 258 4.10 29.61 31.04
N LYS A 259 2.98 29.61 30.30
CA LYS A 259 2.61 28.46 29.46
C LYS A 259 3.63 28.34 28.35
N ILE A 260 4.04 27.11 28.02
CA ILE A 260 5.11 26.93 27.05
C ILE A 260 4.70 27.40 25.63
N LEU A 261 3.40 27.37 25.30
CA LEU A 261 2.86 27.92 24.05
C LEU A 261 3.01 29.44 23.92
N ASP A 262 3.23 30.17 25.01
CA ASP A 262 3.38 31.63 25.00
C ASP A 262 4.84 32.06 24.72
N TYR A 263 5.78 31.12 24.57
CA TYR A 263 7.14 31.40 24.14
C TYR A 263 7.24 31.39 22.61
N ALA A 264 7.83 32.45 22.04
CA ALA A 264 8.00 32.58 20.59
C ALA A 264 8.81 31.42 19.98
N THR A 265 9.82 30.91 20.68
CA THR A 265 10.61 29.74 20.27
C THR A 265 9.75 28.48 20.14
N HIS A 266 8.81 28.27 21.07
CA HIS A 266 7.90 27.13 21.04
C HIS A 266 6.81 27.27 19.95
N GLN A 267 6.35 28.50 19.71
CA GLN A 267 5.46 28.80 18.58
C GLN A 267 6.16 28.57 17.24
N TYR A 268 7.39 29.07 17.07
CA TYR A 268 8.19 28.85 15.85
C TYR A 268 8.43 27.36 15.58
N ARG A 269 8.54 26.54 16.63
CA ARG A 269 8.67 25.10 16.51
C ARG A 269 7.42 24.42 15.93
N LEU A 270 6.21 24.79 16.38
CA LEU A 270 4.98 24.05 16.10
C LEU A 270 4.05 24.71 15.07
N MET A 271 3.99 26.04 15.03
CA MET A 271 3.02 26.77 14.19
C MET A 271 3.31 26.64 12.69
N PRO A 272 4.58 26.70 12.21
CA PRO A 272 4.88 26.43 10.80
C PRO A 272 4.48 25.01 10.40
N LEU A 273 4.72 24.03 11.26
CA LEU A 273 4.34 22.63 11.03
C LEU A 273 2.81 22.44 10.95
N LEU A 274 2.06 23.19 11.76
CA LEU A 274 0.60 23.23 11.66
C LEU A 274 0.15 23.82 10.32
N ALA A 275 0.72 24.94 9.89
CA ALA A 275 0.42 25.53 8.58
C ALA A 275 0.74 24.55 7.43
N THR A 276 1.91 23.91 7.47
CA THR A 276 2.30 22.88 6.50
C THR A 276 1.33 21.71 6.48
N THR A 277 0.81 21.28 7.64
CA THR A 277 -0.18 20.20 7.73
C THR A 277 -1.48 20.54 7.00
N PHE A 278 -1.95 21.79 7.09
CA PHE A 278 -3.11 22.24 6.32
C PHE A 278 -2.81 22.29 4.81
N ALA A 279 -1.64 22.77 4.43
CA ALA A 279 -1.21 22.77 3.02
C ALA A 279 -1.17 21.34 2.44
N MET A 280 -0.62 20.37 3.19
CA MET A 280 -0.62 18.97 2.82
C MET A 280 -2.04 18.41 2.66
N ASN A 281 -2.97 18.77 3.55
CA ASN A 281 -4.36 18.35 3.45
C ASN A 281 -5.02 18.85 2.16
N PHE A 282 -4.84 20.14 1.82
CA PHE A 282 -5.39 20.70 0.58
C PHE A 282 -4.75 20.09 -0.67
N ALA A 283 -3.44 19.86 -0.66
CA ALA A 283 -2.74 19.18 -1.74
C ALA A 283 -3.27 17.75 -1.94
N GLY A 284 -3.48 17.00 -0.86
CA GLY A 284 -4.04 15.65 -0.92
C GLY A 284 -5.46 15.61 -1.50
N LEU A 285 -6.32 16.56 -1.11
CA LEU A 285 -7.67 16.69 -1.68
C LEU A 285 -7.62 16.96 -3.18
N GLU A 286 -6.72 17.81 -3.64
CA GLU A 286 -6.62 18.14 -5.06
C GLU A 286 -6.08 16.98 -5.90
N VAL A 287 -5.03 16.30 -5.42
CA VAL A 287 -4.47 15.14 -6.11
C VAL A 287 -5.46 13.98 -6.17
N THR A 288 -6.33 13.84 -5.15
CA THR A 288 -7.42 12.87 -5.17
C THR A 288 -8.39 13.15 -6.33
N LYS A 289 -8.77 14.41 -6.56
CA LYS A 289 -9.63 14.77 -7.71
C LYS A 289 -8.95 14.50 -9.05
N ILE A 290 -7.66 14.82 -9.16
CA ILE A 290 -6.86 14.55 -10.36
C ILE A 290 -6.86 13.05 -10.66
N TYR A 291 -6.62 12.22 -9.64
CA TYR A 291 -6.65 10.77 -9.76
C TYR A 291 -8.03 10.24 -10.16
N ASP A 292 -9.11 10.67 -9.50
CA ASP A 292 -10.47 10.22 -9.83
C ASP A 292 -10.85 10.58 -11.28
N SER A 293 -10.46 11.78 -11.74
CA SER A 293 -10.63 12.21 -13.13
C SER A 293 -9.84 11.33 -14.10
N LEU A 294 -8.61 10.94 -13.75
CA LEU A 294 -7.78 10.06 -14.55
C LEU A 294 -8.40 8.65 -14.66
N VAL A 295 -8.86 8.08 -13.55
CA VAL A 295 -9.49 6.75 -13.54
C VAL A 295 -10.73 6.74 -14.43
N ALA A 296 -11.61 7.74 -14.31
CA ALA A 296 -12.79 7.85 -15.15
C ALA A 296 -12.44 7.92 -16.66
N LYS A 297 -11.38 8.64 -17.02
CA LYS A 297 -10.88 8.68 -18.41
C LYS A 297 -10.34 7.31 -18.85
N LEU A 298 -9.58 6.63 -18.00
CA LEU A 298 -9.01 5.32 -18.29
C LEU A 298 -10.06 4.22 -18.47
N ASP A 299 -11.14 4.24 -17.69
CA ASP A 299 -12.22 3.25 -17.80
C ASP A 299 -13.07 3.47 -19.06
N SER A 300 -13.19 4.72 -19.53
CA SER A 300 -13.98 5.05 -20.71
C SER A 300 -13.21 4.92 -22.04
N ILE A 301 -11.88 4.96 -22.01
CA ILE A 301 -11.08 5.04 -23.23
C ILE A 301 -10.86 3.68 -23.89
N LYS A 302 -11.07 3.61 -25.21
CA LYS A 302 -10.79 2.42 -26.01
C LYS A 302 -9.36 2.45 -26.56
N PRO A 303 -8.70 1.30 -26.77
CA PRO A 303 -7.36 1.24 -27.35
C PRO A 303 -7.22 1.96 -28.70
N SER A 304 -8.30 2.06 -29.47
CA SER A 304 -8.35 2.72 -30.78
C SER A 304 -8.74 4.22 -30.71
N ASP A 305 -8.94 4.78 -29.52
CA ASP A 305 -9.39 6.16 -29.36
C ASP A 305 -8.23 7.15 -29.67
N PRO A 306 -8.42 8.15 -30.55
CA PRO A 306 -7.38 9.13 -30.85
C PRO A 306 -6.92 9.95 -29.63
N LYS A 307 -7.71 10.00 -28.54
CA LYS A 307 -7.37 10.70 -27.30
C LYS A 307 -6.43 9.91 -26.38
N ILE A 308 -6.07 8.67 -26.74
CA ILE A 308 -5.26 7.78 -25.89
C ILE A 308 -3.93 8.39 -25.47
N GLY A 309 -3.27 9.12 -26.38
CA GLY A 309 -2.02 9.83 -26.08
C GLY A 309 -2.17 10.84 -24.94
N LYS A 310 -3.23 11.67 -24.97
CA LYS A 310 -3.49 12.67 -23.92
C LYS A 310 -3.80 12.04 -22.56
N VAL A 311 -4.48 10.90 -22.56
CA VAL A 311 -4.78 10.16 -21.33
C VAL A 311 -3.50 9.53 -20.75
N LEU A 312 -2.62 9.02 -21.61
CA LEU A 312 -1.30 8.52 -21.19
C LEU A 312 -0.40 9.64 -20.63
N ASP A 313 -0.46 10.84 -21.21
CA ASP A 313 0.28 11.99 -20.67
C ASP A 313 -0.29 12.44 -19.31
N SER A 314 -1.62 12.47 -19.16
CA SER A 314 -2.28 12.73 -17.88
C SER A 314 -1.89 11.69 -16.81
N LEU A 315 -1.76 10.43 -17.22
CA LEU A 315 -1.31 9.34 -16.34
C LEU A 315 0.12 9.59 -15.84
N LYS A 316 1.05 9.94 -16.74
CA LYS A 316 2.44 10.26 -16.37
C LYS A 316 2.53 11.45 -15.43
N GLU A 317 1.79 12.52 -15.72
CA GLU A 317 1.75 13.73 -14.88
C GLU A 317 1.19 13.43 -13.48
N THR A 318 0.08 12.68 -13.42
CA THR A 318 -0.52 12.26 -12.15
C THR A 318 0.46 11.38 -11.36
N HIS A 319 1.16 10.46 -12.03
CA HIS A 319 2.15 9.59 -11.41
C HIS A 319 3.31 10.40 -10.80
N ALA A 320 3.90 11.33 -11.55
CA ALA A 320 5.01 12.16 -11.10
C ALA A 320 4.58 13.06 -9.93
N THR A 321 3.41 13.70 -10.04
CA THR A 321 2.86 14.56 -8.99
C THR A 321 2.61 13.79 -7.69
N ALA A 322 1.96 12.62 -7.78
CA ALA A 322 1.70 11.75 -6.64
C ALA A 322 3.00 11.21 -6.01
N ALA A 323 4.01 10.88 -6.81
CA ALA A 323 5.32 10.43 -6.34
C ALA A 323 6.03 11.51 -5.51
N GLY A 324 6.14 12.73 -6.04
CA GLY A 324 6.77 13.86 -5.36
C GLY A 324 6.06 14.24 -4.07
N LEU A 325 4.73 14.39 -4.12
CA LEU A 325 3.94 14.73 -2.94
C LEU A 325 3.97 13.65 -1.88
N LYS A 326 3.89 12.37 -2.27
CA LYS A 326 4.00 11.26 -1.31
C LYS A 326 5.35 11.32 -0.58
N ALA A 327 6.45 11.52 -1.30
CA ALA A 327 7.77 11.59 -0.69
C ALA A 327 7.87 12.76 0.30
N PHE A 328 7.51 13.97 -0.13
CA PHE A 328 7.58 15.17 0.69
C PHE A 328 6.66 15.11 1.91
N CYS A 329 5.39 14.73 1.72
CA CYS A 329 4.39 14.69 2.78
C CYS A 329 4.75 13.66 3.85
N THR A 330 5.21 12.47 3.46
CA THR A 330 5.57 11.42 4.43
C THR A 330 6.83 11.79 5.24
N TRP A 331 7.88 12.33 4.61
CA TRP A 331 9.04 12.83 5.36
C TRP A 331 8.67 13.97 6.31
N THR A 332 7.84 14.91 5.83
CA THR A 332 7.37 16.04 6.63
C THR A 332 6.58 15.55 7.84
N THR A 333 5.67 14.59 7.67
CA THR A 333 4.89 14.03 8.78
C THR A 333 5.79 13.31 9.80
N LEU A 334 6.82 12.58 9.38
CA LEU A 334 7.78 12.00 10.33
C LEU A 334 8.48 13.07 11.18
N ASN A 335 8.94 14.14 10.56
CA ASN A 335 9.50 15.28 11.28
C ASN A 335 8.47 15.90 12.23
N ILE A 336 7.22 16.06 11.79
CA ILE A 336 6.14 16.60 12.63
C ILE A 336 5.89 15.73 13.87
N ILE A 337 5.86 14.40 13.73
CA ILE A 337 5.68 13.49 14.86
C ILE A 337 6.82 13.66 15.86
N GLU A 338 8.06 13.70 15.39
CA GLU A 338 9.23 13.81 16.27
C GLU A 338 9.35 15.19 16.94
N GLN A 339 9.06 16.26 16.21
CA GLN A 339 9.00 17.61 16.78
C GLN A 339 7.89 17.73 17.82
N SER A 340 6.73 17.11 17.55
CA SER A 340 5.64 17.02 18.50
C SER A 340 6.07 16.27 19.76
N ARG A 341 6.75 15.12 19.61
CA ARG A 341 7.23 14.29 20.74
C ARG A 341 8.14 15.08 21.66
N GLN A 342 9.17 15.71 21.11
CA GLN A 342 10.11 16.51 21.87
C GLN A 342 9.47 17.76 22.50
N ALA A 343 8.42 18.33 21.90
CA ALA A 343 7.69 19.47 22.47
C ALA A 343 6.94 19.12 23.77
N LEU A 344 6.68 17.83 24.05
CA LEU A 344 6.15 17.36 25.33
C LEU A 344 7.23 17.19 26.41
N GLY A 345 8.52 17.34 26.08
CA GLY A 345 9.63 17.01 26.98
C GLY A 345 9.64 15.53 27.37
N GLY A 346 9.94 15.22 28.64
CA GLY A 346 9.97 13.84 29.15
C GLY A 346 8.63 13.11 29.01
N HIS A 347 7.49 13.81 29.09
CA HIS A 347 6.17 13.19 28.91
C HIS A 347 5.96 12.66 27.49
N GLY A 348 6.63 13.23 26.49
CA GLY A 348 6.58 12.72 25.12
C GLY A 348 7.28 11.38 24.93
N TYR A 349 8.12 10.97 25.89
CA TYR A 349 8.78 9.66 25.88
C TYR A 349 7.92 8.55 26.51
N SER A 350 6.83 8.92 27.19
CA SER A 350 5.86 7.94 27.68
C SER A 350 5.15 7.27 26.51
N SER A 351 5.03 5.94 26.55
CA SER A 351 4.26 5.18 25.56
C SER A 351 2.80 5.61 25.49
N TYR A 352 2.23 6.06 26.61
CA TYR A 352 0.85 6.55 26.70
C TYR A 352 0.64 7.91 26.01
N ALA A 353 1.70 8.68 25.75
CA ALA A 353 1.61 9.86 24.89
C ALA A 353 1.36 9.48 23.42
N GLY A 354 1.65 8.23 23.04
CA GLY A 354 1.33 7.65 21.73
C GLY A 354 2.19 8.13 20.56
N LEU A 355 3.08 9.12 20.76
CA LEU A 355 3.89 9.70 19.67
C LEU A 355 5.03 8.78 19.22
N ALA A 356 5.62 8.00 20.14
CA ALA A 356 6.67 7.04 19.80
C ALA A 356 6.13 5.88 18.93
N SER A 357 5.00 5.27 19.32
CA SER A 357 4.36 4.24 18.51
C SER A 357 3.83 4.80 17.19
N LEU A 358 3.31 6.04 17.19
CA LEU A 358 2.89 6.72 15.97
C LEU A 358 4.06 6.89 14.99
N TYR A 359 5.24 7.29 15.47
CA TYR A 359 6.46 7.39 14.65
C TYR A 359 6.84 6.04 14.07
N GLN A 360 6.92 5.01 14.93
CA GLN A 360 7.26 3.64 14.54
C GLN A 360 6.32 3.08 13.46
N ASP A 361 5.01 3.31 13.61
CA ASP A 361 4.01 2.84 12.66
C ASP A 361 3.99 3.67 11.37
N PHE A 362 4.28 4.97 11.44
CA PHE A 362 4.24 5.85 10.28
C PHE A 362 5.49 5.74 9.40
N ALA A 363 6.66 5.45 9.98
CA ALA A 363 7.95 5.50 9.27
C ALA A 363 8.02 4.66 7.98
N VAL A 364 7.34 3.52 7.95
CA VAL A 364 7.28 2.67 6.74
C VAL A 364 6.65 3.38 5.52
N GLN A 365 5.82 4.42 5.72
CA GLN A 365 5.25 5.23 4.65
C GLN A 365 6.32 5.91 3.78
N CYS A 366 7.52 6.13 4.32
CA CYS A 366 8.64 6.71 3.57
C CYS A 366 9.39 5.69 2.69
N THR A 367 9.08 4.40 2.83
CA THR A 367 9.84 3.30 2.20
C THR A 367 8.97 2.48 1.25
N TRP A 368 7.80 2.04 1.69
CA TRP A 368 6.91 1.26 0.83
C TRP A 368 6.18 2.14 -0.19
N GLU A 369 5.50 1.52 -1.16
CA GLU A 369 4.79 2.22 -2.24
C GLU A 369 5.73 3.15 -3.09
N GLY A 370 7.02 2.82 -3.06
CA GLY A 370 8.11 3.57 -3.67
C GLY A 370 8.97 4.27 -2.61
N ASP A 371 10.26 3.93 -2.58
CA ASP A 371 11.23 4.62 -1.74
C ASP A 371 11.23 6.12 -2.02
N ASN A 372 11.17 6.95 -0.97
CA ASN A 372 11.02 8.39 -1.15
C ASN A 372 12.16 9.02 -1.97
N THR A 373 13.41 8.59 -1.80
CA THR A 373 14.53 9.12 -2.58
C THR A 373 14.40 8.74 -4.05
N VAL A 374 14.10 7.47 -4.34
CA VAL A 374 13.83 7.01 -5.71
C VAL A 374 12.66 7.77 -6.33
N LEU A 375 11.58 8.02 -5.59
CA LEU A 375 10.44 8.79 -6.07
C LEU A 375 10.80 10.25 -6.38
N THR A 376 11.68 10.88 -5.58
CA THR A 376 12.16 12.24 -5.90
C THR A 376 13.01 12.27 -7.16
N LEU A 377 13.77 11.21 -7.46
CA LEU A 377 14.52 11.08 -8.73
C LEU A 377 13.62 10.83 -9.94
N GLN A 378 12.39 10.32 -9.74
CA GLN A 378 11.39 10.20 -10.81
C GLN A 378 10.68 11.52 -11.11
N LEU A 379 10.69 12.46 -10.15
CA LEU A 379 10.10 13.78 -10.31
C LEU A 379 11.04 14.77 -11.00
N GLY A 380 12.31 14.79 -10.59
CA GLY A 380 13.34 15.67 -11.15
C GLY A 380 13.84 15.18 -12.50
#